data_AF-A0A2D5VFS2-F1
#
_entry.id   AF-A0A2D5VFS2-F1
#
_cell.length_a   1.000
_cell.length_b   1.000
_cell.length_c   1.000
_cell.angle_alpha   90.00
_cell.angle_beta   90.00
_cell.angle_gamma   90.00
#
_symmetry.space_group_name_H-M   'P 1'
#
loop_
_entity.id
_entity.type
_entity.pdbx_description
1 polymer ?
#
loop_
_entity_poly.entity_id
_entity_poly.type
_entity_poly.pdbx_seq_one_letter_code
_entity_poly.pdbx_strand_id
1 'polypeptide(L)'
;MKQEILNSDIVHVDETGFRSEGKRNWLHVASTDLYTYYFSHHRRGIEAMDDAGILSNYNGILIHDFWKSYYQYDTCSHSLCNAHHMRDLQGIIDCYGYQWAIQMKAFLSGGKEIVDRAKEDGLSEFDNKTIENITVIYKGIIDRGSKEMPPPPEKEAGTKGQQKKGKAWNLLNRFRERPEEILGFIYEFTIPFDNNQAERDIRMTKVKQKISGTFRNAEMAQAFCATRSYINGYKTEM
;
A
#
# COMPACT_ATOMS: atom_id res chain seq x y z
N MET A 1 -23.00 0.79 1.36
CA MET A 1 -21.60 0.62 1.75
C MET A 1 -20.71 0.06 0.64
N LYS A 2 -20.87 -1.18 0.15
CA LYS A 2 -20.06 -1.65 -1.00
C LYS A 2 -20.19 -0.73 -2.22
N GLN A 3 -21.42 -0.35 -2.57
CA GLN A 3 -21.67 0.60 -3.66
C GLN A 3 -21.05 1.98 -3.39
N GLU A 4 -21.11 2.47 -2.16
CA GLU A 4 -20.45 3.74 -1.81
C GLU A 4 -18.92 3.67 -1.97
N ILE A 5 -18.30 2.56 -1.59
CA ILE A 5 -16.86 2.32 -1.81
C ILE A 5 -16.55 2.27 -3.31
N LEU A 6 -17.39 1.58 -4.10
CA LEU A 6 -17.22 1.49 -5.55
C LEU A 6 -17.35 2.86 -6.25
N ASN A 7 -18.19 3.75 -5.71
CA ASN A 7 -18.40 5.09 -6.23
C ASN A 7 -17.38 6.12 -5.72
N SER A 8 -16.42 5.72 -4.87
CA SER A 8 -15.43 6.63 -4.30
C SER A 8 -14.19 6.75 -5.18
N ASP A 9 -13.67 7.96 -5.33
CA ASP A 9 -12.49 8.23 -6.18
C ASP A 9 -11.24 7.49 -5.70
N ILE A 10 -11.09 7.33 -4.39
CA ILE A 10 -9.95 6.65 -3.76
C ILE A 10 -10.44 5.56 -2.81
N VAL A 11 -9.85 4.37 -2.91
CA VAL A 11 -10.09 3.24 -2.00
C VAL A 11 -8.77 2.72 -1.45
N HIS A 12 -8.71 2.62 -0.14
CA HIS A 12 -7.63 2.05 0.64
C HIS A 12 -7.87 0.56 0.88
N VAL A 13 -6.89 -0.29 0.57
CA VAL A 13 -6.97 -1.74 0.80
C VAL A 13 -5.78 -2.28 1.56
N ASP A 14 -6.04 -3.26 2.42
CA ASP A 14 -5.02 -4.01 3.16
C ASP A 14 -5.62 -5.35 3.63
N GLU A 15 -4.75 -6.25 4.07
CA GLU A 15 -5.13 -7.56 4.56
C GLU A 15 -4.25 -8.07 5.70
N THR A 16 -4.89 -8.73 6.66
CA THR A 16 -4.21 -9.31 7.80
C THR A 16 -4.62 -10.75 8.03
N GLY A 17 -3.61 -11.58 8.32
CA GLY A 17 -3.83 -12.93 8.82
C GLY A 17 -4.47 -12.94 10.22
N PHE A 18 -5.38 -13.89 10.43
CA PHE A 18 -5.93 -14.26 11.73
C PHE A 18 -6.09 -15.79 11.83
N ARG A 19 -6.44 -16.31 13.01
CA ARG A 19 -6.81 -17.72 13.17
C ARG A 19 -8.29 -17.89 13.46
N SER A 20 -8.89 -18.85 12.77
CA SER A 20 -10.22 -19.39 13.02
C SER A 20 -10.14 -20.90 12.97
N GLU A 21 -10.76 -21.62 13.92
CA GLU A 21 -10.75 -23.10 13.96
C GLU A 21 -9.32 -23.70 13.93
N GLY A 22 -8.36 -23.01 14.55
CA GLY A 22 -6.96 -23.42 14.51
C GLY A 22 -6.27 -23.24 13.14
N LYS A 23 -6.98 -22.79 12.09
CA LYS A 23 -6.44 -22.56 10.74
C LYS A 23 -6.21 -21.08 10.47
N ARG A 24 -5.23 -20.78 9.61
CA ARG A 24 -4.96 -19.40 9.14
C ARG A 24 -6.07 -18.98 8.19
N ASN A 25 -6.69 -17.85 8.48
CA ASN A 25 -7.63 -17.14 7.63
C ASN A 25 -7.12 -15.71 7.43
N TRP A 26 -7.76 -14.98 6.53
CA TRP A 26 -7.39 -13.64 6.12
C TRP A 26 -8.57 -12.71 6.25
N LEU A 27 -8.33 -11.55 6.82
CA LEU A 27 -9.30 -10.47 6.85
C LEU A 27 -8.78 -9.38 5.92
N HIS A 28 -9.62 -9.01 4.96
CA HIS A 28 -9.42 -7.97 3.98
C HIS A 28 -10.21 -6.74 4.41
N VAL A 29 -9.66 -5.56 4.15
CA VAL A 29 -10.38 -4.29 4.27
C VAL A 29 -10.37 -3.56 2.93
N ALA A 30 -11.49 -2.94 2.60
CA ALA A 30 -11.58 -1.88 1.61
C ALA A 30 -12.23 -0.68 2.29
N SER A 31 -11.58 0.47 2.29
CA SER A 31 -12.04 1.63 3.02
C SER A 31 -11.82 2.94 2.28
N THR A 32 -12.66 3.90 2.64
CA THR A 32 -12.58 5.30 2.24
C THR A 32 -12.61 6.14 3.52
N ASP A 33 -12.58 7.46 3.38
CA ASP A 33 -12.70 8.39 4.50
C ASP A 33 -14.03 8.25 5.24
N LEU A 34 -15.07 7.73 4.58
CA LEU A 34 -16.42 7.60 5.14
C LEU A 34 -16.84 6.15 5.40
N TYR A 35 -16.43 5.21 4.54
CA TYR A 35 -16.93 3.84 4.53
C TYR A 35 -15.82 2.81 4.76
N THR A 36 -16.15 1.69 5.41
CA THR A 36 -15.19 0.61 5.65
C THR A 36 -15.87 -0.74 5.49
N TYR A 37 -15.41 -1.56 4.55
CA TYR A 37 -15.87 -2.93 4.39
C TYR A 37 -14.79 -3.92 4.82
N TYR A 38 -15.14 -4.78 5.77
CA TYR A 38 -14.34 -5.91 6.20
C TYR A 38 -14.88 -7.20 5.59
N PHE A 39 -13.98 -8.06 5.15
CA PHE A 39 -14.31 -9.37 4.62
C PHE A 39 -13.32 -10.42 5.12
N SER A 40 -13.82 -11.57 5.59
CA SER A 40 -12.97 -12.68 6.01
C SER A 40 -13.00 -13.80 4.99
N HIS A 41 -11.83 -14.34 4.65
CA HIS A 41 -11.70 -15.44 3.72
C HIS A 41 -10.62 -16.44 4.15
N HIS A 42 -10.74 -17.68 3.71
CA HIS A 42 -9.77 -18.74 4.03
C HIS A 42 -8.48 -18.60 3.20
N ARG A 43 -8.55 -17.93 2.04
CA ARG A 43 -7.41 -17.54 1.19
C ARG A 43 -7.12 -16.05 1.32
N ARG A 44 -5.88 -15.65 1.02
CA ARG A 44 -5.47 -14.24 0.89
C ARG A 44 -5.68 -13.70 -0.54
N GLY A 45 -5.57 -14.61 -1.51
CA GLY A 45 -5.34 -14.33 -2.93
C GLY A 45 -6.46 -13.59 -3.64
N ILE A 46 -6.30 -13.50 -4.97
CA ILE A 46 -7.29 -12.98 -5.93
C ILE A 46 -8.69 -13.54 -5.64
N GLU A 47 -8.80 -14.85 -5.43
CA GLU A 47 -10.08 -15.49 -5.08
C GLU A 47 -10.80 -14.82 -3.89
N ALA A 48 -10.06 -14.44 -2.85
CA ALA A 48 -10.66 -13.74 -1.70
C ALA A 48 -11.14 -12.33 -2.06
N MET A 49 -10.37 -11.64 -2.89
CA MET A 49 -10.64 -10.27 -3.31
C MET A 49 -11.79 -10.21 -4.33
N ASP A 50 -11.90 -11.21 -5.21
CA ASP A 50 -13.00 -11.38 -6.15
C ASP A 50 -14.30 -11.74 -5.43
N ASP A 51 -14.26 -12.68 -4.48
CA ASP A 51 -15.40 -13.04 -3.64
C ASP A 51 -15.92 -11.84 -2.82
N ALA A 52 -15.03 -10.91 -2.46
CA ALA A 52 -15.42 -9.66 -1.80
C ALA A 52 -16.23 -8.74 -2.75
N GLY A 53 -16.04 -8.85 -4.07
CA GLY A 53 -16.82 -8.18 -5.10
C GLY A 53 -16.60 -6.66 -5.18
N ILE A 54 -15.51 -6.14 -4.60
CA ILE A 54 -15.16 -4.72 -4.66
C ILE A 54 -14.11 -4.47 -5.75
N LEU A 55 -12.93 -5.06 -5.61
CA LEU A 55 -11.77 -4.73 -6.45
C LEU A 55 -12.01 -5.07 -7.93
N SER A 56 -12.72 -6.16 -8.22
CA SER A 56 -13.11 -6.56 -9.58
C SER A 56 -14.06 -5.59 -10.28
N ASN A 57 -14.71 -4.69 -9.54
CA ASN A 57 -15.69 -3.73 -10.07
C ASN A 57 -15.25 -2.27 -9.84
N TYR A 58 -14.02 -2.04 -9.39
CA TYR A 58 -13.51 -0.73 -9.02
C TYR A 58 -12.71 -0.11 -10.16
N ASN A 59 -12.89 1.20 -10.38
CA ASN A 59 -12.27 1.94 -11.48
C ASN A 59 -11.60 3.27 -11.04
N GLY A 60 -11.55 3.57 -9.74
CA GLY A 60 -10.85 4.74 -9.20
C GLY A 60 -9.38 4.45 -8.90
N ILE A 61 -8.87 5.03 -7.81
CA ILE A 61 -7.47 4.92 -7.37
C ILE A 61 -7.38 3.98 -6.16
N LEU A 62 -6.69 2.86 -6.35
CA LEU A 62 -6.48 1.85 -5.33
C LEU A 62 -5.16 2.06 -4.59
N ILE A 63 -5.23 2.31 -3.27
CA ILE A 63 -4.07 2.53 -2.42
C ILE A 63 -3.73 1.28 -1.63
N HIS A 64 -2.50 0.77 -1.79
CA HIS A 64 -2.07 -0.49 -1.17
C HIS A 64 -0.57 -0.57 -0.85
N ASP A 65 -0.15 -1.64 -0.18
CA ASP A 65 1.21 -1.86 0.35
C ASP A 65 2.20 -2.49 -0.65
N PHE A 66 1.93 -2.42 -1.95
CA PHE A 66 2.68 -3.13 -3.01
C PHE A 66 2.55 -4.68 -2.97
N TRP A 67 1.51 -5.25 -2.37
CA TRP A 67 1.27 -6.67 -2.58
C TRP A 67 0.92 -6.97 -4.06
N LYS A 68 1.73 -7.81 -4.70
CA LYS A 68 1.68 -8.08 -6.16
C LYS A 68 0.31 -8.52 -6.69
N SER A 69 -0.52 -9.15 -5.86
CA SER A 69 -1.84 -9.63 -6.30
C SER A 69 -2.80 -8.48 -6.63
N TYR A 70 -2.61 -7.29 -6.06
CA TYR A 70 -3.45 -6.13 -6.38
C TYR A 70 -3.30 -5.68 -7.84
N TYR A 71 -2.12 -5.85 -8.43
CA TYR A 71 -1.86 -5.50 -9.84
C TYR A 71 -2.55 -6.42 -10.86
N GLN A 72 -3.42 -7.35 -10.41
CA GLN A 72 -4.29 -8.12 -11.30
C GLN A 72 -5.56 -7.34 -11.67
N TYR A 73 -5.86 -6.24 -10.97
CA TYR A 73 -7.01 -5.38 -11.22
C TYR A 73 -6.58 -4.20 -12.08
N ASP A 74 -6.68 -4.33 -13.40
CA ASP A 74 -6.26 -3.33 -14.38
C ASP A 74 -7.32 -2.27 -14.69
N THR A 75 -8.53 -2.43 -14.17
CA THR A 75 -9.63 -1.48 -14.33
C THR A 75 -9.46 -0.22 -13.48
N CYS A 76 -8.58 -0.25 -12.48
CA CYS A 76 -8.28 0.86 -11.58
C CYS A 76 -6.83 1.33 -11.71
N SER A 77 -6.59 2.57 -11.31
CA SER A 77 -5.23 3.09 -11.11
C SER A 77 -4.69 2.64 -9.75
N HIS A 78 -3.37 2.57 -9.61
CA HIS A 78 -2.71 2.15 -8.37
C HIS A 78 -1.86 3.26 -7.77
N SER A 79 -1.88 3.36 -6.44
CA SER A 79 -0.94 4.19 -5.68
C SER A 79 -0.40 3.40 -4.48
N LEU A 80 0.87 3.63 -4.15
CA LEU A 80 1.58 2.84 -3.15
C LEU A 80 1.74 3.58 -1.82
N CYS A 81 1.53 2.84 -0.73
CA CYS A 81 1.77 3.32 0.62
C CYS A 81 3.25 3.67 0.84
N ASN A 82 3.60 4.96 0.85
CA ASN A 82 4.97 5.36 1.08
C ASN A 82 5.42 5.15 2.54
N ALA A 83 4.52 4.99 3.52
CA ALA A 83 4.92 4.61 4.87
C ALA A 83 5.63 3.23 4.93
N HIS A 84 5.29 2.31 4.03
CA HIS A 84 6.03 1.06 3.86
C HIS A 84 7.42 1.31 3.24
N HIS A 85 7.49 2.14 2.20
CA HIS A 85 8.75 2.53 1.59
C HIS A 85 9.69 3.22 2.58
N MET A 86 9.19 4.12 3.43
CA MET A 86 9.99 4.80 4.44
C MET A 86 10.60 3.84 5.45
N ARG A 87 9.87 2.79 5.85
CA ARG A 87 10.37 1.73 6.74
C ARG A 87 11.40 0.85 6.05
N ASP A 88 11.14 0.43 4.81
CA ASP A 88 12.06 -0.39 4.03
C ASP A 88 13.37 0.36 3.74
N LEU A 89 13.28 1.65 3.38
CA LEU A 89 14.43 2.55 3.20
C LEU A 89 15.22 2.68 4.49
N GLN A 90 14.58 2.92 5.63
CA GLN A 90 15.28 3.00 6.91
C GLN A 90 16.03 1.70 7.22
N GLY A 91 15.40 0.55 7.03
CA GLY A 91 16.08 -0.74 7.23
C GLY A 91 17.31 -0.92 6.33
N ILE A 92 17.27 -0.41 5.10
CA ILE A 92 18.44 -0.45 4.20
C ILE A 92 19.53 0.51 4.69
N ILE A 93 19.16 1.71 5.15
CA ILE A 93 20.10 2.70 5.70
C ILE A 93 20.81 2.11 6.92
N ASP A 94 20.06 1.51 7.85
CA ASP A 94 20.61 0.94 9.08
C ASP A 94 21.53 -0.24 8.82
N CYS A 95 21.21 -1.10 7.83
CA CYS A 95 22.00 -2.28 7.53
C CYS A 95 23.20 -2.01 6.62
N TYR A 96 23.12 -1.06 5.70
CA TYR A 96 24.09 -0.92 4.61
C TYR A 96 24.63 0.51 4.43
N GLY A 97 23.93 1.54 4.92
CA GLY A 97 24.34 2.94 4.76
C GLY A 97 24.28 3.46 3.33
N TYR A 98 23.52 2.82 2.44
CA TYR A 98 23.47 3.19 1.02
C TYR A 98 22.93 4.62 0.82
N GLN A 99 23.67 5.41 0.05
CA GLN A 99 23.39 6.82 -0.21
C GLN A 99 22.12 7.00 -1.04
N TRP A 100 21.85 6.13 -2.02
CA TRP A 100 20.58 6.19 -2.76
C TRP A 100 19.37 6.03 -1.84
N ALA A 101 19.47 5.20 -0.80
CA ALA A 101 18.36 4.98 0.13
C ALA A 101 18.15 6.19 1.05
N ILE A 102 19.25 6.81 1.53
CA ILE A 102 19.20 8.07 2.29
C ILE A 102 18.56 9.18 1.45
N GLN A 103 19.00 9.34 0.20
CA GLN A 103 18.47 10.36 -0.71
C GLN A 103 17.01 10.12 -1.08
N MET A 104 16.63 8.87 -1.38
CA MET A 104 15.24 8.53 -1.69
C MET A 104 14.33 8.78 -0.49
N LYS A 105 14.78 8.45 0.73
CA LYS A 105 14.01 8.72 1.95
C LYS A 105 13.80 10.22 2.15
N ALA A 106 14.86 11.03 2.01
CA ALA A 106 14.77 12.48 2.10
C ALA A 106 13.88 13.07 0.99
N PHE A 107 13.99 12.55 -0.22
CA PHE A 107 13.17 12.94 -1.36
C PHE A 107 11.67 12.71 -1.11
N LEU A 108 11.28 11.52 -0.63
CA LEU A 108 9.87 11.23 -0.35
C LEU A 108 9.31 12.11 0.78
N SER A 109 10.10 12.30 1.86
CA SER A 109 9.74 13.21 2.95
C SER A 109 9.56 14.64 2.47
N GLY A 110 10.53 15.17 1.72
CA GLY A 110 10.45 16.53 1.17
C GLY A 110 9.33 16.70 0.16
N GLY A 111 9.08 15.70 -0.68
CA GLY A 111 7.94 15.68 -1.60
C GLY A 111 6.62 15.81 -0.85
N LYS A 112 6.44 15.04 0.23
CA LYS A 112 5.24 15.14 1.09
C LYS A 112 5.08 16.55 1.67
N GLU A 113 6.15 17.11 2.23
CA GLU A 113 6.14 18.45 2.83
C GLU A 113 5.85 19.56 1.80
N ILE A 114 6.29 19.42 0.55
CA ILE A 114 6.00 20.40 -0.50
C ILE A 114 4.53 20.28 -0.94
N VAL A 115 3.99 19.06 -1.09
CA VAL A 115 2.57 18.85 -1.39
C VAL A 115 1.68 19.39 -0.28
N ASP A 116 1.99 19.09 0.98
CA ASP A 116 1.23 19.56 2.14
C ASP A 116 1.19 21.10 2.19
N ARG A 117 2.33 21.76 2.00
CA ARG A 117 2.39 23.23 1.93
C ARG A 117 1.64 23.81 0.73
N ALA A 118 1.76 23.19 -0.44
CA ALA A 118 1.05 23.63 -1.62
C ALA A 118 -0.48 23.57 -1.42
N LYS A 119 -0.98 22.52 -0.74
CA LYS A 119 -2.39 22.42 -0.32
C LYS A 119 -2.79 23.52 0.65
N GLU A 120 -1.96 23.82 1.65
CA GLU A 120 -2.19 24.92 2.60
C GLU A 120 -2.26 26.28 1.88
N ASP A 121 -1.47 26.47 0.83
CA ASP A 121 -1.47 27.64 -0.05
C ASP A 121 -2.65 27.64 -1.07
N GLY A 122 -3.51 26.63 -1.04
CA GLY A 122 -4.71 26.52 -1.89
C GLY A 122 -4.47 25.96 -3.30
N LEU A 123 -3.31 25.36 -3.55
CA LEU A 123 -3.02 24.67 -4.82
C LEU A 123 -3.60 23.25 -4.81
N SER A 124 -4.05 22.81 -5.98
CA SER A 124 -4.55 21.45 -6.24
C SER A 124 -3.58 20.58 -7.03
N GLU A 125 -2.56 21.18 -7.66
CA GLU A 125 -1.57 20.50 -8.48
C GLU A 125 -0.29 21.35 -8.61
N PHE A 126 0.80 20.73 -9.04
CA PHE A 126 2.02 21.44 -9.43
C PHE A 126 2.02 21.77 -10.92
N ASP A 127 2.74 22.84 -11.31
CA ASP A 127 2.99 23.12 -12.72
C ASP A 127 3.91 22.07 -13.37
N ASN A 128 3.85 21.97 -14.70
CA ASN A 128 4.65 20.99 -15.46
C ASN A 128 6.15 21.12 -15.21
N LYS A 129 6.66 22.34 -15.03
CA LYS A 129 8.08 22.59 -14.77
C LYS A 129 8.51 22.02 -13.42
N THR A 130 7.67 22.13 -12.41
CA THR A 130 7.91 21.57 -11.08
C THR A 130 7.88 20.05 -11.14
N ILE A 131 6.91 19.47 -11.83
CA ILE A 131 6.83 18.02 -12.06
C ILE A 131 8.06 17.48 -12.81
N GLU A 132 8.52 18.16 -13.85
CA GLU A 132 9.74 17.80 -14.58
C GLU A 132 10.97 17.81 -13.67
N ASN A 133 11.14 18.86 -12.86
CA ASN A 133 12.26 18.97 -11.92
C ASN A 133 12.24 17.85 -10.88
N ILE A 134 11.08 17.56 -10.29
CA ILE A 134 10.91 16.45 -9.33
C ILE A 134 11.28 15.11 -10.00
N THR A 135 10.82 14.90 -11.22
CA THR A 135 11.10 13.68 -12.00
C THR A 135 12.59 13.52 -12.30
N VAL A 136 13.30 14.60 -12.63
CA VAL A 136 14.75 14.59 -12.86
C VAL A 136 15.51 14.21 -11.58
N ILE A 137 15.14 14.81 -10.44
CA ILE A 137 15.77 14.50 -9.14
C ILE A 137 15.54 13.02 -8.81
N TYR A 138 14.30 12.54 -8.93
CA TYR A 138 13.96 11.14 -8.67
C TYR A 138 14.81 10.18 -9.50
N LYS A 139 14.87 10.38 -10.82
CA LYS A 139 15.67 9.54 -11.74
C LYS A 139 17.16 9.55 -11.37
N GLY A 140 17.70 10.71 -10.99
CA GLY A 140 19.09 10.82 -10.52
C GLY A 140 19.39 9.96 -9.29
N ILE A 141 18.44 9.83 -8.36
CA ILE A 141 18.57 8.96 -7.18
C ILE A 141 18.54 7.47 -7.60
N ILE A 142 17.67 7.09 -8.54
CA ILE A 142 17.62 5.72 -9.07
C ILE A 142 18.91 5.35 -9.81
N ASP A 143 19.46 6.26 -10.60
CA ASP A 143 20.72 6.05 -11.32
C ASP A 143 21.89 5.90 -10.34
N ARG A 144 21.91 6.69 -9.26
CA ARG A 144 22.87 6.50 -8.16
C ARG A 144 22.73 5.12 -7.54
N GLY A 145 21.51 4.71 -7.19
CA GLY A 145 21.27 3.38 -6.62
C GLY A 145 21.74 2.26 -7.55
N SER A 146 21.55 2.43 -8.86
CA SER A 146 21.99 1.45 -9.87
C SER A 146 23.52 1.31 -9.93
N LYS A 147 24.27 2.38 -9.63
CA LYS A 147 25.75 2.38 -9.59
C LYS A 147 26.31 1.92 -8.25
N GLU A 148 25.61 2.25 -7.16
CA GLU A 148 26.03 1.95 -5.79
C GLU A 148 25.78 0.47 -5.42
N MET A 149 24.72 -0.12 -5.95
CA MET A 149 24.36 -1.50 -5.63
C MET A 149 25.36 -2.49 -6.25
N PRO A 150 25.86 -3.48 -5.47
CA PRO A 150 26.70 -4.55 -6.03
C PRO A 150 25.90 -5.33 -7.07
N PRO A 151 26.56 -5.96 -8.07
CA PRO A 151 25.86 -6.75 -9.08
C PRO A 151 24.91 -7.74 -8.41
N PRO A 152 23.72 -7.97 -8.99
CA PRO A 152 22.82 -8.97 -8.45
C PRO A 152 23.55 -10.31 -8.41
N PRO A 153 23.31 -11.15 -7.40
CA PRO A 153 23.97 -12.45 -7.32
C PRO A 153 23.74 -13.22 -8.64
N GLU A 154 24.69 -14.06 -9.05
CA GLU A 154 24.57 -14.86 -10.28
C GLU A 154 23.63 -16.04 -10.08
N LYS A 155 22.81 -16.37 -11.08
CA LYS A 155 21.86 -17.47 -10.97
C LYS A 155 22.61 -18.80 -11.02
N GLU A 156 22.57 -19.57 -9.94
CA GLU A 156 23.11 -20.93 -9.93
C GLU A 156 22.42 -21.80 -11.00
N ALA A 157 23.23 -22.38 -11.88
CA ALA A 157 22.75 -23.28 -12.93
C ALA A 157 21.93 -24.44 -12.32
N GLY A 158 20.72 -24.67 -12.83
CA GLY A 158 19.82 -25.73 -12.39
C GLY A 158 18.77 -25.34 -11.34
N THR A 159 18.80 -24.11 -10.80
CA THR A 159 17.75 -23.64 -9.88
C THR A 159 16.46 -23.24 -10.60
N LYS A 160 15.33 -23.85 -10.23
CA LYS A 160 13.98 -23.45 -10.68
C LYS A 160 13.48 -22.26 -9.85
N GLY A 161 13.07 -21.18 -10.51
CA GLY A 161 12.54 -19.97 -9.88
C GLY A 161 13.34 -18.69 -10.17
N GLN A 162 12.79 -17.54 -9.78
CA GLN A 162 13.52 -16.26 -9.78
C GLN A 162 14.60 -16.28 -8.70
N GLN A 163 15.77 -15.73 -9.02
CA GLN A 163 16.83 -15.57 -8.05
C GLN A 163 16.42 -14.58 -6.95
N LYS A 164 16.69 -14.95 -5.70
CA LYS A 164 16.45 -14.06 -4.56
C LYS A 164 17.44 -12.90 -4.60
N LYS A 165 17.01 -11.76 -5.13
CA LYS A 165 17.71 -10.49 -4.96
C LYS A 165 17.57 -10.04 -3.49
N GLY A 166 18.59 -9.35 -2.97
CA GLY A 166 18.56 -8.78 -1.62
C GLY A 166 17.46 -7.72 -1.45
N LYS A 167 17.07 -7.42 -0.20
CA LYS A 167 16.01 -6.44 0.11
C LYS A 167 16.25 -5.09 -0.55
N ALA A 168 17.48 -4.58 -0.52
CA ALA A 168 17.86 -3.34 -1.17
C ALA A 168 17.67 -3.36 -2.68
N TRP A 169 18.05 -4.45 -3.36
CA TRP A 169 17.83 -4.62 -4.80
C TRP A 169 16.33 -4.66 -5.15
N ASN A 170 15.53 -5.37 -4.36
CA ASN A 170 14.08 -5.45 -4.61
C ASN A 170 13.41 -4.09 -4.45
N LEU A 171 13.80 -3.32 -3.44
CA LEU A 171 13.26 -2.00 -3.22
C LEU A 171 13.69 -1.03 -4.33
N LEU A 172 14.97 -1.01 -4.70
CA LEU A 172 15.45 -0.16 -5.81
C LEU A 172 14.74 -0.50 -7.14
N ASN A 173 14.54 -1.79 -7.44
CA ASN A 173 13.80 -2.17 -8.64
C ASN A 173 12.34 -1.71 -8.58
N ARG A 174 11.69 -1.78 -7.41
CA ARG A 174 10.33 -1.24 -7.23
C ARG A 174 10.28 0.25 -7.55
N PHE A 175 11.20 1.04 -6.98
CA PHE A 175 11.30 2.46 -7.30
C PHE A 175 11.56 2.72 -8.80
N ARG A 176 12.38 1.88 -9.44
CA ARG A 176 12.63 2.00 -10.89
C ARG A 176 11.40 1.65 -11.75
N GLU A 177 10.68 0.61 -11.39
CA GLU A 177 9.61 0.02 -12.20
C GLU A 177 8.24 0.67 -11.96
N ARG A 178 8.06 1.35 -10.82
CA ARG A 178 6.77 1.87 -10.37
C ARG A 178 6.83 3.34 -9.91
N PRO A 179 7.45 4.25 -10.68
CA PRO A 179 7.55 5.64 -10.28
C PRO A 179 6.18 6.32 -10.20
N GLU A 180 5.27 6.01 -11.12
CA GLU A 180 3.93 6.61 -11.20
C GLU A 180 3.11 6.29 -9.96
N GLU A 181 3.10 5.04 -9.53
CA GLU A 181 2.33 4.61 -8.35
C GLU A 181 2.97 5.09 -7.05
N ILE A 182 4.29 5.31 -7.00
CA ILE A 182 5.01 5.82 -5.82
C ILE A 182 4.83 7.33 -5.67
N LEU A 183 4.85 8.05 -6.79
CA LEU A 183 4.77 9.51 -6.85
C LEU A 183 3.34 10.01 -7.09
N GLY A 184 2.33 9.15 -7.04
CA GLY A 184 0.92 9.52 -7.22
C GLY A 184 0.51 10.73 -6.38
N PHE A 185 0.94 10.79 -5.11
CA PHE A 185 0.66 11.91 -4.21
C PHE A 185 1.27 13.27 -4.65
N ILE A 186 2.28 13.25 -5.53
CA ILE A 186 2.88 14.46 -6.13
C ILE A 186 2.09 14.87 -7.38
N TYR A 187 1.67 13.89 -8.18
CA TYR A 187 0.95 14.14 -9.43
C TYR A 187 -0.50 14.53 -9.19
N GLU A 188 -1.11 14.00 -8.14
CA GLU A 188 -2.50 14.26 -7.79
C GLU A 188 -2.62 14.44 -6.28
N PHE A 189 -2.95 15.66 -5.85
CA PHE A 189 -2.94 16.02 -4.43
C PHE A 189 -4.04 15.33 -3.63
N THR A 190 -5.09 14.80 -4.26
CA THR A 190 -6.11 14.01 -3.58
C THR A 190 -5.54 12.68 -3.06
N ILE A 191 -4.50 12.15 -3.70
CA ILE A 191 -3.86 10.89 -3.32
C ILE A 191 -3.02 11.11 -2.04
N PRO A 192 -3.34 10.42 -0.93
CA PRO A 192 -2.54 10.50 0.27
C PRO A 192 -1.18 9.82 0.11
N PHE A 193 -0.21 10.29 0.90
CA PHE A 193 1.15 9.73 0.93
C PHE A 193 1.19 8.29 1.47
N ASP A 194 0.24 7.92 2.32
CA ASP A 194 0.21 6.64 3.02
C ASP A 194 -1.17 5.98 2.98
N ASN A 195 -1.19 4.71 3.39
CA ASN A 195 -2.39 3.89 3.47
C ASN A 195 -2.94 3.82 4.91
N ASN A 196 -2.80 4.91 5.68
CA ASN A 196 -3.15 4.92 7.10
C ASN A 196 -4.61 4.52 7.34
N GLN A 197 -5.52 4.79 6.40
CA GLN A 197 -6.94 4.48 6.56
C GLN A 197 -7.17 2.98 6.68
N ALA A 198 -6.72 2.19 5.71
CA ALA A 198 -6.81 0.73 5.77
C ALA A 198 -6.02 0.18 6.96
N GLU A 199 -4.77 0.63 7.18
CA GLU A 199 -3.92 0.14 8.28
C GLU A 199 -4.58 0.34 9.67
N ARG A 200 -5.23 1.49 9.90
CA ARG A 200 -5.99 1.78 11.13
C ARG A 200 -7.20 0.87 11.26
N ASP A 201 -7.94 0.66 10.18
CA ASP A 201 -9.12 -0.21 10.17
C ASP A 201 -8.73 -1.67 10.49
N ILE A 202 -7.65 -2.21 9.91
CA ILE A 202 -7.25 -3.61 10.20
C ILE A 202 -6.77 -3.79 11.64
N ARG A 203 -6.20 -2.74 12.26
CA ARG A 203 -5.56 -2.81 13.59
C ARG A 203 -6.49 -3.39 14.64
N MET A 204 -7.79 -3.12 14.56
CA MET A 204 -8.76 -3.63 15.50
C MET A 204 -8.92 -5.14 15.48
N THR A 205 -8.66 -5.78 14.34
CA THR A 205 -8.60 -7.25 14.22
C THR A 205 -7.45 -7.82 15.04
N LYS A 206 -6.28 -7.14 15.01
CA LYS A 206 -5.13 -7.53 15.83
C LYS A 206 -5.38 -7.29 17.31
N VAL A 207 -6.02 -6.18 17.67
CA VAL A 207 -6.43 -5.89 19.06
C VAL A 207 -7.39 -6.97 19.58
N LYS A 208 -8.41 -7.33 18.80
CA LYS A 208 -9.33 -8.44 19.15
C LYS A 208 -8.57 -9.73 19.38
N GLN A 209 -7.61 -10.09 18.51
CA GLN A 209 -6.82 -11.31 18.69
C GLN A 209 -5.99 -11.27 19.98
N LYS A 210 -5.39 -10.12 20.29
CA LYS A 210 -4.58 -9.94 21.49
C LYS A 210 -5.41 -10.07 22.77
N ILE A 211 -6.62 -9.52 22.79
CA ILE A 211 -7.46 -9.44 23.99
C ILE A 211 -8.37 -10.66 24.13
N SER A 212 -9.02 -11.08 23.04
CA SER A 212 -10.09 -12.08 23.03
C SER A 212 -9.72 -13.37 22.30
N GLY A 213 -8.47 -13.50 21.84
CA GLY A 213 -7.99 -14.70 21.15
C GLY A 213 -8.60 -14.90 19.76
N THR A 214 -8.62 -16.15 19.32
CA THR A 214 -8.99 -16.55 17.96
C THR A 214 -10.51 -16.70 17.80
N PHE A 215 -11.00 -16.78 16.56
CA PHE A 215 -12.40 -17.16 16.33
C PHE A 215 -12.57 -18.68 16.45
N ARG A 216 -13.72 -19.12 16.99
CA ARG A 216 -14.01 -20.54 17.16
C ARG A 216 -14.60 -21.17 15.90
N ASN A 217 -15.30 -20.39 15.07
CA ASN A 217 -15.79 -20.80 13.76
C ASN A 217 -15.79 -19.65 12.74
N ALA A 218 -16.02 -19.96 11.47
CA ALA A 218 -16.09 -18.97 10.38
C ALA A 218 -17.21 -17.94 10.56
N GLU A 219 -18.39 -18.36 11.07
CA GLU A 219 -19.55 -17.48 11.29
C GLU A 219 -19.21 -16.35 12.27
N MET A 220 -18.47 -16.62 13.34
CA MET A 220 -18.02 -15.59 14.27
C MET A 220 -17.08 -14.57 13.61
N ALA A 221 -16.22 -15.01 12.68
CA ALA A 221 -15.33 -14.13 11.94
C ALA A 221 -16.12 -13.25 10.96
N GLN A 222 -17.11 -13.83 10.27
CA GLN A 222 -18.01 -13.10 9.38
C GLN A 222 -18.87 -12.09 10.16
N ALA A 223 -19.45 -12.49 11.29
CA ALA A 223 -20.21 -11.61 12.17
C ALA A 223 -19.34 -10.45 12.68
N PHE A 224 -18.09 -10.71 13.06
CA PHE A 224 -17.15 -9.66 13.43
C PHE A 224 -16.91 -8.68 12.28
N CYS A 225 -16.69 -9.18 11.06
CA CYS A 225 -16.51 -8.34 9.88
C CYS A 225 -17.75 -7.50 9.57
N ALA A 226 -18.95 -8.07 9.64
CA ALA A 226 -20.22 -7.38 9.42
C ALA A 226 -20.46 -6.27 10.45
N THR A 227 -20.28 -6.57 11.73
CA THR A 227 -20.42 -5.59 12.81
C THR A 227 -19.39 -4.47 12.68
N ARG A 228 -18.14 -4.81 12.36
CA ARG A 228 -17.09 -3.82 12.15
C ARG A 228 -17.33 -2.91 10.96
N SER A 229 -17.81 -3.50 9.88
CA SER A 229 -18.21 -2.78 8.68
C SER A 229 -19.30 -1.75 8.99
N TYR A 230 -20.29 -2.13 9.79
CA TYR A 230 -21.36 -1.22 10.21
C TYR A 230 -20.85 -0.09 11.11
N ILE A 231 -20.04 -0.42 12.13
CA ILE A 231 -19.52 0.57 13.10
C ILE A 231 -18.59 1.60 12.43
N ASN A 232 -17.71 1.15 11.54
CA ASN A 232 -16.77 2.02 10.83
C ASN A 232 -17.34 2.56 9.50
N GLY A 233 -18.61 2.28 9.19
CA GLY A 233 -19.26 2.63 7.93
C GLY A 233 -19.89 4.02 7.89
N TYR A 234 -19.85 4.75 9.00
CA TYR A 234 -20.27 6.14 9.11
C TYR A 234 -19.22 6.91 9.92
N LYS A 235 -18.06 7.15 9.31
CA LYS A 235 -17.10 8.11 9.87
C LYS A 235 -17.70 9.49 9.63
N THR A 236 -18.15 10.15 10.69
CA THR A 236 -18.70 11.51 10.60
C THR A 236 -17.62 12.45 10.07
N GLU A 237 -17.95 13.28 9.08
CA GLU A 237 -17.18 14.49 8.77
C GLU A 237 -17.06 15.30 10.07
N MET A 238 -15.84 15.49 10.54
CA MET A 238 -15.52 16.39 11.65
C MET A 238 -14.88 17.65 11.09
#